data_AF-H2BT68-F1
#
_entry.id   AF-H2BT68-F1
#
_cell.length_a   1.000
_cell.length_b   1.000
_cell.length_c   1.000
_cell.angle_alpha   90.00
_cell.angle_beta   90.00
_cell.angle_gamma   90.00
#
_symmetry.space_group_name_H-M   'P 1'
#
loop_
_entity.id
_entity.type
_entity.pdbx_description
1 polymer ?
#
loop_
_entity_poly.entity_id
_entity_poly.type
_entity_poly.pdbx_seq_one_letter_code
_entity_poly.pdbx_strand_id
1 'polypeptide(L)'
;MTRSIIYILLYATFNVAGAALIKWQLKGRSLETINEWLKLMLNITFIGAFLLIILSALAFFKALSTNNFSIIIPIATGINFIMTIAVGYYLFQDKLSLLSIIGFILIISGIVLLSLTNQAHA
;
A
#
# COMPACT_ATOMS: atom_id res chain seq x y z
N MET A 1 -0.59 13.54 -16.58
CA MET A 1 -0.88 12.12 -16.26
C MET A 1 0.37 11.29 -15.96
N THR A 2 1.35 11.18 -16.88
CA THR A 2 2.54 10.31 -16.70
C THR A 2 3.34 10.60 -15.43
N ARG A 3 3.53 11.88 -15.07
CA ARG A 3 4.24 12.27 -13.83
C ARG A 3 3.50 11.82 -12.57
N SER A 4 2.17 11.94 -12.55
CA SER A 4 1.33 11.53 -11.42
C SER A 4 1.38 10.01 -11.22
N ILE A 5 1.39 9.23 -12.30
CA ILE A 5 1.50 7.76 -12.24
C ILE A 5 2.84 7.34 -11.62
N ILE A 6 3.94 8.00 -11.96
CA ILE A 6 5.26 7.73 -11.36
C ILE A 6 5.22 7.97 -9.84
N TYR A 7 4.61 9.08 -9.39
CA TYR A 7 4.46 9.35 -7.96
C TYR A 7 3.56 8.34 -7.25
N ILE A 8 2.51 7.85 -7.91
CA ILE A 8 1.64 6.80 -7.36
C ILE A 8 2.39 5.46 -7.25
N LEU A 9 3.19 5.10 -8.25
CA LEU A 9 4.03 3.90 -8.21
C LEU A 9 5.08 3.99 -7.10
N LEU A 10 5.71 5.15 -6.94
CA LEU A 10 6.66 5.40 -5.85
C LEU A 10 5.98 5.29 -4.48
N TYR A 11 4.80 5.90 -4.33
CA TYR A 11 3.97 5.78 -3.14
C TYR A 11 3.67 4.31 -2.84
N ALA A 12 3.12 3.56 -3.79
CA ALA A 12 2.76 2.16 -3.58
C ALA A 12 3.97 1.31 -3.20
N THR A 13 5.11 1.51 -3.86
CA THR A 13 6.34 0.77 -3.57
C THR A 13 6.81 1.02 -2.14
N PHE A 14 6.95 2.27 -1.72
CA PHE A 14 7.44 2.61 -0.39
C PHE A 14 6.43 2.28 0.71
N ASN A 15 5.14 2.45 0.44
CA ASN A 15 4.08 2.13 1.39
C ASN A 15 4.04 0.62 1.67
N VAL A 16 4.06 -0.20 0.61
CA VAL A 16 4.03 -1.67 0.74
C VAL A 16 5.34 -2.21 1.30
N ALA A 17 6.49 -1.65 0.90
CA ALA A 17 7.78 -2.04 1.47
C ALA A 17 7.85 -1.74 2.98
N GLY A 18 7.39 -0.56 3.42
CA GLY A 18 7.31 -0.20 4.83
C GLY A 18 6.37 -1.15 5.60
N ALA A 19 5.19 -1.43 5.07
CA ALA A 19 4.25 -2.36 5.69
C ALA A 19 4.82 -3.79 5.77
N ALA A 20 5.53 -4.25 4.74
CA ALA A 20 6.18 -5.56 4.73
C ALA A 20 7.32 -5.65 5.76
N LEU A 21 8.13 -4.61 5.91
CA LEU A 21 9.19 -4.56 6.95
C LEU A 21 8.59 -4.62 8.36
N ILE A 22 7.47 -3.94 8.61
CA ILE A 22 6.75 -4.01 9.89
C ILE A 22 6.22 -5.44 10.11
N LYS A 23 5.54 -6.03 9.11
CA LYS A 23 5.03 -7.42 9.21
C LYS A 23 6.16 -8.42 9.46
N TRP A 24 7.35 -8.21 8.88
CA TRP A 24 8.53 -9.02 9.13
C TRP A 24 8.99 -8.92 10.59
N GLN A 25 9.07 -7.71 11.15
CA GLN A 25 9.46 -7.51 12.56
C GLN A 25 8.45 -8.08 13.57
N LEU A 26 7.19 -8.16 13.17
CA LEU A 26 6.12 -8.76 13.98
C LEU A 26 6.06 -10.29 13.86
N LYS A 27 6.76 -10.90 12.88
CA LYS A 27 6.75 -12.35 12.66
C LYS A 27 7.43 -13.06 13.83
N GLY A 28 6.63 -13.65 14.72
CA GLY A 28 7.10 -14.37 15.91
C GLY A 28 7.22 -13.53 17.18
N ARG A 29 6.71 -12.29 17.19
CA ARG A 29 6.56 -11.48 18.42
C ARG A 29 5.08 -11.25 18.69
N SER A 30 4.60 -11.64 19.87
CA SER A 30 3.31 -11.15 20.36
C SER A 30 3.51 -9.75 20.94
N LEU A 31 2.51 -8.88 20.79
CA LEU A 31 2.49 -7.54 21.36
C LEU A 31 1.51 -7.54 22.53
N GLU A 32 1.82 -8.31 23.57
CA GLU A 32 0.94 -8.48 24.73
C GLU A 32 1.21 -7.42 25.80
N THR A 33 2.44 -6.92 25.86
CA THR A 33 2.85 -5.96 26.90
C THR A 33 3.22 -4.59 26.32
N ILE A 34 2.95 -3.52 27.07
CA ILE A 34 3.34 -2.13 26.74
C ILE A 34 4.86 -1.98 26.50
N ASN A 35 5.69 -2.74 27.22
CA ASN A 35 7.14 -2.77 26.99
C ASN A 35 7.53 -3.33 25.63
N GLU A 36 6.76 -4.28 25.08
CA GLU A 36 7.01 -4.83 23.75
C GLU A 36 6.62 -3.83 22.67
N TRP A 37 5.52 -3.10 22.88
CA TRP A 37 5.15 -1.95 22.06
C TRP A 37 6.24 -0.87 22.05
N LEU A 38 6.77 -0.49 23.21
CA LEU A 38 7.86 0.49 23.28
C LEU A 38 9.13 -0.01 22.59
N LYS A 39 9.50 -1.28 22.77
CA LYS A 39 10.64 -1.89 22.06
C LYS A 39 10.42 -1.94 20.55
N LEU A 40 9.20 -2.15 20.09
CA LEU A 40 8.84 -2.09 18.68
C LEU A 40 9.01 -0.66 18.15
N MET A 41 8.45 0.33 18.84
CA MET A 41 8.54 1.74 18.44
C MET A 41 9.99 2.26 18.41
N LEU A 42 10.84 1.77 19.32
CA LEU A 42 12.27 2.08 19.38
C LEU A 42 13.15 1.20 18.48
N ASN A 43 12.57 0.22 17.78
CA ASN A 43 13.33 -0.63 16.87
C ASN A 43 13.74 0.16 15.62
N ILE A 44 15.03 0.14 15.29
CA ILE A 44 15.58 0.84 14.13
C ILE A 44 14.89 0.46 12.82
N THR A 45 14.46 -0.80 12.67
CA THR A 45 13.72 -1.26 11.49
C THR A 45 12.30 -0.71 11.45
N PHE A 46 11.63 -0.58 12.61
CA PHE A 46 10.29 0.01 12.68
C PHE A 46 10.35 1.50 12.35
N ILE A 47 11.32 2.22 12.91
CA ILE A 47 11.57 3.64 12.60
C ILE A 47 11.87 3.81 11.11
N GLY A 48 12.75 2.99 10.54
CA GLY A 48 13.06 3.01 9.11
C GLY A 48 11.85 2.74 8.23
N ALA A 49 11.04 1.73 8.58
CA ALA A 49 9.80 1.42 7.86
C ALA A 49 8.77 2.56 7.96
N PHE A 50 8.65 3.18 9.14
CA PHE A 50 7.76 4.32 9.37
C PHE A 50 8.19 5.54 8.56
N LEU A 51 9.50 5.84 8.52
CA LEU A 51 10.05 6.88 7.65
C LEU A 51 9.76 6.59 6.17
N LEU A 52 9.88 5.34 5.72
CA LEU A 52 9.52 4.94 4.35
C LEU A 52 8.05 5.22 4.05
N ILE A 53 7.15 4.92 4.98
CA ILE A 53 5.72 5.19 4.84
C ILE A 53 5.45 6.70 4.79
N ILE A 54 6.12 7.51 5.61
CA ILE A 54 6.01 8.98 5.55
C ILE A 54 6.47 9.49 4.19
N LEU A 55 7.62 9.02 3.70
CA LEU A 55 8.12 9.37 2.36
C LEU A 55 7.13 8.98 1.26
N SER A 56 6.48 7.82 1.40
CA SER A 56 5.42 7.39 0.49
C SER A 56 4.25 8.38 0.48
N ALA A 57 3.84 8.87 1.66
CA ALA A 57 2.74 9.83 1.78
C ALA A 57 3.08 11.16 1.11
N LEU A 58 4.32 11.63 1.22
CA LEU A 58 4.77 12.84 0.50
C LEU A 58 4.69 12.67 -1.02
N ALA A 59 5.08 11.50 -1.54
CA ALA A 59 4.90 11.19 -2.96
C ALA A 59 3.43 11.16 -3.37
N PHE A 60 2.56 10.61 -2.50
CA PHE A 60 1.12 10.61 -2.74
C PHE A 60 0.51 12.01 -2.73
N PHE A 61 0.91 12.89 -1.82
CA PHE A 61 0.49 14.29 -1.81
C PHE A 61 0.94 15.04 -3.07
N LYS A 62 2.14 14.76 -3.56
CA LYS A 62 2.62 15.27 -4.85
C LYS A 62 1.79 14.75 -6.02
N ALA A 63 1.35 13.49 -5.97
CA ALA A 63 0.43 12.96 -6.98
C ALA A 63 -0.89 13.73 -6.94
N LEU A 64 -1.51 13.84 -5.75
CA LEU A 64 -2.78 14.54 -5.53
C LEU A 64 -2.75 16.01 -5.96
N SER A 65 -1.62 16.71 -5.82
CA SER A 65 -1.54 18.11 -6.25
C SER A 65 -1.47 18.30 -7.77
N THR A 66 -1.27 17.22 -8.54
CA THR A 66 -1.09 17.29 -10.00
C THR A 66 -2.31 16.87 -10.80
N ASN A 67 -3.32 16.25 -10.19
CA ASN A 67 -4.51 15.76 -10.89
C ASN A 67 -5.72 15.68 -9.95
N ASN A 68 -6.91 15.47 -10.51
CA ASN A 68 -8.13 15.38 -9.72
C ASN A 68 -8.11 14.23 -8.70
N PHE A 69 -8.54 14.55 -7.47
CA PHE A 69 -8.64 13.64 -6.34
C PHE A 69 -9.42 12.36 -6.71
N SER A 70 -10.56 12.52 -7.40
CA SER A 70 -11.46 11.44 -7.81
C SER A 70 -10.83 10.43 -8.77
N ILE A 71 -9.73 10.79 -9.45
CA ILE A 71 -9.01 9.87 -10.36
C ILE A 71 -7.80 9.26 -9.64
N ILE A 72 -7.05 10.06 -8.87
CA ILE A 72 -5.81 9.59 -8.24
C ILE A 72 -6.07 8.60 -7.11
N ILE A 73 -7.10 8.84 -6.28
CA ILE A 73 -7.39 7.98 -5.13
C ILE A 73 -7.72 6.53 -5.55
N PRO A 74 -8.65 6.29 -6.51
CA PRO A 74 -8.91 4.94 -6.99
C PRO A 74 -7.66 4.28 -7.58
N ILE A 75 -6.92 4.98 -8.45
CA ILE A 75 -5.72 4.43 -9.10
C ILE A 75 -4.66 4.07 -8.06
N ALA A 76 -4.40 4.94 -7.09
CA ALA A 76 -3.41 4.69 -6.04
C ALA A 76 -3.80 3.52 -5.15
N THR A 77 -5.09 3.42 -4.79
CA THR A 77 -5.62 2.28 -4.04
C THR A 77 -5.44 0.98 -4.82
N GLY A 78 -5.75 0.97 -6.13
CA GLY A 78 -5.59 -0.20 -6.99
C GLY A 78 -4.15 -0.67 -7.10
N ILE A 79 -3.21 0.25 -7.38
CA ILE A 79 -1.78 -0.08 -7.50
C ILE A 79 -1.23 -0.57 -6.15
N ASN A 80 -1.56 0.11 -5.05
CA ASN A 80 -1.13 -0.29 -3.72
C ASN A 80 -1.67 -1.68 -3.35
N PHE A 81 -2.94 -1.96 -3.66
CA PHE A 81 -3.55 -3.26 -3.44
C PHE A 81 -2.85 -4.38 -4.20
N ILE A 82 -2.60 -4.18 -5.50
CA ILE A 82 -1.87 -5.15 -6.34
C ILE A 82 -0.46 -5.40 -5.80
N MET A 83 0.27 -4.33 -5.46
CA MET A 83 1.60 -4.43 -4.84
C MET A 83 1.55 -5.20 -3.51
N THR A 84 0.55 -4.93 -2.66
CA THR A 84 0.39 -5.59 -1.36
C THR A 84 0.16 -7.09 -1.54
N ILE A 85 -0.70 -7.49 -2.48
CA ILE A 85 -0.93 -8.91 -2.79
C ILE A 85 0.35 -9.56 -3.33
N ALA A 86 1.05 -8.89 -4.25
CA ALA A 86 2.30 -9.40 -4.82
C ALA A 86 3.34 -9.64 -3.71
N VAL A 87 3.54 -8.67 -2.81
CA VAL A 87 4.47 -8.82 -1.69
C VAL A 87 3.98 -9.87 -0.68
N GLY A 88 2.68 -9.94 -0.40
CA GLY A 88 2.09 -11.01 0.43
C GLY A 88 2.38 -12.41 -0.12
N TYR A 89 2.16 -12.60 -1.42
CA TYR A 89 2.38 -13.87 -2.09
C TYR A 89 3.87 -14.23 -2.18
N TYR A 90 4.73 -13.33 -2.66
CA TYR A 90 6.15 -13.62 -2.85
C TYR A 90 6.94 -13.67 -1.54
N LEU A 91 6.75 -12.68 -0.65
CA LEU A 91 7.58 -12.49 0.54
C LEU A 91 7.08 -13.28 1.75
N PHE A 92 5.75 -13.41 1.90
CA PHE A 92 5.15 -14.10 3.05
C PHE A 92 4.64 -15.50 2.70
N GLN A 93 4.64 -15.90 1.41
CA GLN A 93 4.13 -17.19 0.94
C GLN A 93 2.69 -17.45 1.43
N ASP A 94 1.90 -16.38 1.55
CA ASP A 94 0.51 -16.47 2.00
C ASP A 94 -0.27 -17.33 0.98
N LYS A 95 -0.86 -18.44 1.45
CA LYS A 95 -1.62 -19.35 0.60
C LYS A 95 -2.89 -18.66 0.11
N LEU A 96 -2.90 -18.27 -1.16
CA LEU A 96 -4.08 -17.69 -1.79
C LEU A 96 -5.07 -18.79 -2.16
N SER A 97 -6.28 -18.72 -1.60
CA SER A 97 -7.39 -19.58 -2.00
C SER A 97 -7.98 -19.10 -3.33
N LEU A 98 -8.56 -20.01 -4.12
CA LEU A 98 -9.30 -19.69 -5.35
C LEU A 98 -10.40 -18.64 -5.09
N LEU A 99 -11.07 -18.69 -3.93
CA LEU A 99 -12.06 -17.67 -3.53
C LEU A 99 -11.41 -16.29 -3.34
N SER A 100 -10.21 -16.23 -2.77
CA SER A 100 -9.48 -14.98 -2.56
C SER A 100 -9.11 -14.33 -3.90
N ILE A 101 -8.76 -15.14 -4.91
CA ILE A 101 -8.47 -14.65 -6.26
C ILE A 101 -9.72 -14.03 -6.90
N ILE A 102 -10.89 -14.66 -6.77
CA ILE A 102 -12.16 -14.09 -7.27
C ILE A 102 -12.46 -12.76 -6.56
N GLY A 103 -12.27 -12.69 -5.24
CA GLY A 103 -12.42 -11.46 -4.48
C GLY A 103 -11.46 -10.35 -4.95
N PHE A 104 -10.21 -10.69 -5.25
CA PHE A 104 -9.24 -9.73 -5.78
C PHE A 104 -9.64 -9.20 -7.15
N ILE A 105 -10.12 -10.05 -8.05
CA ILE A 105 -10.64 -9.65 -9.37
C ILE A 105 -11.82 -8.68 -9.21
N LEU A 106 -12.73 -8.95 -8.26
CA LEU A 106 -13.89 -8.09 -8.02
C LEU A 106 -13.48 -6.70 -7.49
N ILE A 107 -12.52 -6.64 -6.55
CA ILE A 107 -11.98 -5.38 -6.03
C ILE A 107 -11.29 -4.58 -7.14
N ILE A 108 -10.42 -5.22 -7.92
CA ILE A 108 -9.72 -4.57 -9.03
C ILE A 108 -10.72 -4.04 -10.06
N SER A 109 -11.74 -4.82 -10.40
CA SER A 109 -12.80 -4.40 -11.32
C SER A 109 -13.57 -3.18 -10.80
N GLY A 110 -13.92 -3.17 -9.51
CA GLY A 110 -14.57 -2.02 -8.87
C GLY A 110 -13.70 -0.76 -8.90
N ILE A 111 -12.40 -0.90 -8.65
CA ILE A 111 -11.45 0.23 -8.71
C ILE A 111 -11.31 0.77 -10.13
N VAL A 112 -11.22 -0.11 -11.13
CA VAL A 112 -11.15 0.29 -12.55
C VAL A 112 -12.44 1.02 -12.95
N LEU A 113 -13.60 0.51 -12.56
CA LEU A 113 -14.89 1.13 -12.87
C LEU A 113 -15.01 2.52 -12.24
N LEU A 114 -14.61 2.69 -10.97
CA LEU A 114 -14.54 4.00 -10.32
C LEU A 114 -13.59 4.96 -11.05
N SER A 115 -12.42 4.47 -11.46
CA SER A 115 -11.44 5.29 -12.17
C SER A 115 -11.93 5.72 -13.55
N LEU A 116 -12.63 4.86 -14.29
CA LEU A 116 -13.18 5.16 -15.62
C LEU A 116 -14.33 6.17 -15.53
N THR A 117 -15.27 5.96 -14.61
CA THR A 117 -16.40 6.87 -14.41
C THR A 117 -15.93 8.25 -13.98
N ASN A 118 -14.94 8.34 -13.09
CA ASN A 118 -14.40 9.63 -12.65
C ASN A 118 -13.52 10.31 -13.71
N GLN A 119 -12.99 9.58 -14.69
CA GLN A 119 -12.35 10.18 -15.87
C GLN A 119 -13.38 10.71 -16.87
N ALA A 120 -14.56 10.10 -16.96
CA ALA A 120 -15.63 10.53 -17.88
C ALA A 120 -16.35 11.81 -17.43
N HIS A 121 -16.23 12.18 -16.14
CA HIS A 121 -16.89 13.35 -15.54
C HIS A 121 -15.90 14.45 -15.08
N ALA A 122 -14.63 14.36 -15.49
CA ALA A 122 -13.56 15.32 -15.21
C ALA A 122 -13.21 16.13 -16.47
#